data_AF-A0A1H4KSV3-F1
#
_entry.id   AF-A0A1H4KSV3-F1
#
_cell.length_a   1.000
_cell.length_b   1.000
_cell.length_c   1.000
_cell.angle_alpha   90.00
_cell.angle_beta   90.00
_cell.angle_gamma   90.00
#
_symmetry.space_group_name_H-M   'P 1'
#
loop_
_entity.id
_entity.type
_entity.pdbx_description
1 polymer ?
#
loop_
_entity_poly.entity_id
_entity_poly.type
_entity_poly.pdbx_seq_one_letter_code
_entity_poly.pdbx_strand_id
1 'polypeptide(L)'
;MGAGRAALEHRQWDEQHPWPPQWLRWGPPALIVATLVIDQLTPPRYPLGPMLSASVVLSLFTYPPAGVLATGAAGCLLLTLTQMGEDYVGPLTIISLIVLAILTLLSTWLCMVRQQTENRFRRVQTVAESVQLALLRPLPERIGPLRLAGFYRAADEEALIGGDLYSVRPTPFGLRAIVGDVKGKGIAATQTVASVISTFQEAAPLHPSLSQVAERIDAALQLDRDYPPMGPLQGAGPASSPAQATAPAEEVFATAVLLEFSDDARAVRILDRGHQPLIIVRDGDVSVVESDHSLPLGMGDLLAGPPHAVTHPLRHGDILIAYSDGITEARNATAQERSTR
;
A
#
# COMPACT_ATOMS: atom_id res chain seq x y z
N MET A 1 11.89 -15.83 15.18
CA MET A 1 11.84 -14.64 16.06
C MET A 1 10.92 -13.56 15.47
N GLY A 2 9.68 -13.90 15.07
CA GLY A 2 8.81 -13.00 14.27
C GLY A 2 7.60 -12.42 15.00
N ALA A 3 7.17 -13.01 16.12
CA ALA A 3 5.93 -12.59 16.79
C ALA A 3 6.08 -11.34 17.68
N GLY A 4 7.31 -10.98 18.09
CA GLY A 4 7.55 -9.85 19.00
C GLY A 4 7.68 -8.48 18.32
N ARG A 5 8.02 -8.43 17.01
CA ARG A 5 8.20 -7.17 16.28
C ARG A 5 6.88 -6.57 15.78
N ALA A 6 5.95 -7.42 15.33
CA ALA A 6 4.60 -6.99 14.94
C ALA A 6 3.81 -6.36 16.11
N ALA A 7 4.04 -6.82 17.35
CA ALA A 7 3.41 -6.24 18.55
C ALA A 7 4.05 -4.91 19.00
N LEU A 8 5.28 -4.62 18.57
CA LEU A 8 5.97 -3.35 18.84
C LEU A 8 5.64 -2.31 17.77
N GLU A 9 5.50 -2.72 16.51
CA GLU A 9 5.08 -1.85 15.39
C GLU A 9 3.60 -1.43 15.52
N HIS A 10 2.71 -2.34 15.96
CA HIS A 10 1.34 -1.97 16.30
C HIS A 10 1.25 -0.91 17.42
N ARG A 11 2.23 -0.90 18.33
CA ARG A 11 2.29 0.07 19.43
C ARG A 11 2.77 1.46 18.95
N GLN A 12 3.57 1.51 17.88
CA GLN A 12 4.10 2.75 17.30
C GLN A 12 3.12 3.42 16.32
N TRP A 13 2.24 2.66 15.66
CA TRP A 13 1.17 3.23 14.82
C TRP A 13 0.17 4.08 15.62
N ASP A 14 -0.25 3.58 16.79
CA ASP A 14 -1.19 4.30 17.68
C ASP A 14 -0.64 5.66 18.16
N GLU A 15 0.68 5.87 18.09
CA GLU A 15 1.34 7.11 18.50
C GLU A 15 1.39 8.18 17.39
N GLN A 16 1.34 7.80 16.10
CA GLN A 16 1.63 8.73 15.00
C GLN A 16 0.41 9.31 14.27
N HIS A 17 -0.75 8.63 14.29
CA HIS A 17 -2.00 9.18 13.72
C HIS A 17 -3.19 8.94 14.67
N PRO A 18 -3.30 9.68 15.78
CA PRO A 18 -4.41 9.54 16.73
C PRO A 18 -5.63 10.25 16.17
N TRP A 19 -6.27 9.67 15.14
CA TRP A 19 -7.64 9.98 14.81
C TRP A 19 -8.53 8.94 15.51
N PRO A 20 -9.46 9.33 16.40
CA PRO A 20 -9.72 10.69 16.87
C PRO A 20 -8.68 11.16 17.91
N PRO A 21 -8.42 12.49 17.99
CA PRO A 21 -7.45 13.05 18.91
C PRO A 21 -7.78 12.71 20.36
N GLN A 22 -6.76 12.49 21.18
CA GLN A 22 -6.91 11.93 22.53
C GLN A 22 -7.88 12.73 23.43
N TRP A 23 -8.02 14.04 23.22
CA TRP A 23 -8.99 14.88 23.94
C TRP A 23 -10.45 14.55 23.60
N LEU A 24 -10.73 14.08 22.37
CA LEU A 24 -12.08 13.69 21.93
C LEU A 24 -12.53 12.37 22.56
N ARG A 25 -11.59 11.51 23.00
CA ARG A 25 -11.89 10.27 23.76
C ARG A 25 -12.65 10.54 25.05
N TRP A 26 -12.39 11.68 25.68
CA TRP A 26 -13.07 12.10 26.91
C TRP A 26 -14.45 12.71 26.68
N GLY A 27 -14.86 12.96 25.43
CA GLY A 27 -16.13 13.60 25.10
C GLY A 27 -17.36 12.86 25.64
N PRO A 28 -17.57 11.56 25.32
CA PRO A 28 -18.72 10.82 25.82
C PRO A 28 -18.80 10.70 27.35
N PRO A 29 -17.73 10.33 28.09
CA PRO A 29 -17.81 10.30 29.54
C PRO A 29 -17.97 11.71 30.15
N ALA A 30 -17.36 12.75 29.57
CA ALA A 30 -17.56 14.12 30.03
C ALA A 30 -19.02 14.57 29.89
N LEU A 31 -19.70 14.20 28.80
CA LEU A 31 -21.13 14.48 28.63
C LEU A 31 -22.00 13.76 29.66
N ILE A 32 -21.66 12.52 30.03
CA ILE A 32 -22.38 11.77 31.08
C ILE A 32 -22.19 12.47 32.43
N VAL A 33 -20.95 12.84 32.79
CA VAL A 33 -20.65 13.55 34.05
C VAL A 33 -21.33 14.92 34.08
N ALA A 34 -21.28 15.67 32.98
CA ALA A 34 -21.96 16.96 32.86
C ALA A 34 -23.48 16.80 33.05
N THR A 35 -24.06 15.75 32.48
CA THR A 35 -25.49 15.43 32.67
C THR A 35 -25.80 15.22 34.15
N LEU A 36 -24.98 14.42 34.86
CA LEU A 36 -25.15 14.15 36.29
C LEU A 36 -25.02 15.41 37.15
N VAL A 37 -24.06 16.29 36.84
CA VAL A 37 -23.86 17.56 37.55
C VAL A 37 -25.03 18.51 37.33
N ILE A 38 -25.52 18.62 36.09
CA ILE A 38 -26.67 19.48 35.75
C ILE A 38 -27.95 18.95 36.41
N ASP A 39 -28.13 17.63 36.47
CA ASP A 39 -29.27 16.99 37.12
C ASP A 39 -29.37 17.39 38.61
N GLN A 40 -28.23 17.39 39.32
CA GLN A 40 -28.17 17.81 40.73
C GLN A 40 -28.40 19.31 40.96
N LEU A 41 -28.11 20.14 39.96
CA LEU A 41 -28.24 21.60 40.04
C LEU A 41 -29.60 22.12 39.57
N THR A 42 -30.35 21.30 38.83
CA THR A 42 -31.57 21.73 38.15
C THR A 42 -32.80 21.13 38.85
N PRO A 43 -33.87 21.92 39.09
CA PRO A 43 -35.12 21.35 39.61
C PRO A 43 -35.67 20.24 38.69
N PRO A 44 -36.41 19.24 39.22
CA PRO A 44 -36.83 18.00 38.53
C PRO A 44 -37.81 18.18 37.34
N ARG A 45 -37.91 19.38 36.76
CA ARG A 45 -38.82 19.73 35.66
C ARG A 45 -38.18 19.63 34.27
N TYR A 46 -36.88 19.39 34.16
CA TYR A 46 -36.17 19.39 32.87
C TYR A 46 -35.60 18.00 32.54
N PRO A 47 -36.11 17.30 31.51
CA PRO A 47 -35.60 15.99 31.13
C PRO A 47 -34.24 16.12 30.42
N LEU A 48 -33.16 15.64 31.06
CA LEU A 48 -31.79 15.68 30.52
C LEU A 48 -31.45 14.51 29.57
N GLY A 49 -32.44 13.67 29.22
CA GLY A 49 -32.29 12.56 28.27
C GLY A 49 -31.59 12.90 26.94
N PRO A 50 -31.83 14.08 26.32
CA PRO A 50 -31.14 14.47 25.08
C PRO A 50 -29.60 14.57 25.21
N MET A 51 -29.06 14.91 26.38
CA MET A 51 -27.60 14.99 26.57
C MET A 51 -26.95 13.60 26.57
N LEU A 52 -27.65 12.59 27.12
CA LEU A 52 -27.19 11.21 27.09
C LEU A 52 -27.24 10.63 25.67
N SER A 53 -28.28 10.97 24.91
CA SER A 53 -28.37 10.63 23.49
C SER A 53 -27.19 11.20 22.68
N ALA A 54 -26.79 12.44 22.96
CA ALA A 54 -25.61 13.05 22.33
C ALA A 54 -24.30 12.31 22.69
N SER A 55 -24.17 11.83 23.93
CA SER A 55 -23.01 11.02 24.37
C SER A 55 -22.90 9.70 23.60
N VAL A 56 -24.02 9.02 23.34
CA VAL A 56 -24.06 7.77 22.56
C VAL A 56 -23.66 8.01 21.10
N VAL A 57 -24.15 9.08 20.48
CA VAL A 57 -23.78 9.44 19.10
C VAL A 57 -22.30 9.79 19.00
N LEU A 58 -21.75 10.53 19.96
CA LEU A 58 -20.33 10.86 19.99
C LEU A 58 -19.45 9.60 20.17
N SER A 59 -19.96 8.60 20.89
CA SER A 59 -19.28 7.32 21.10
C SER A 59 -19.08 6.52 19.81
N LEU A 60 -20.00 6.63 18.84
CA LEU A 60 -19.90 5.99 17.53
C LEU A 60 -18.60 6.35 16.79
N PHE A 61 -18.11 7.57 16.97
CA PHE A 61 -16.90 8.07 16.30
C PHE A 61 -15.62 7.80 17.07
N THR A 62 -15.76 7.40 18.34
CA THR A 62 -14.68 7.45 19.32
C THR A 62 -14.30 6.08 19.87
N TYR A 63 -15.27 5.17 19.96
CA TYR A 63 -15.13 3.88 20.62
C TYR A 63 -15.44 2.70 19.68
N PRO A 64 -14.87 1.50 19.95
CA PRO A 64 -15.30 0.26 19.33
C PRO A 64 -16.77 -0.05 19.69
N PRO A 65 -17.44 -0.99 19.00
CA PRO A 65 -18.86 -1.29 19.23
C PRO A 65 -19.17 -1.65 20.69
N ALA A 66 -18.25 -2.31 21.39
CA ALA A 66 -18.38 -2.59 22.82
C ALA A 66 -18.42 -1.32 23.70
N GLY A 67 -17.64 -0.28 23.33
CA GLY A 67 -17.64 0.99 24.04
C GLY A 67 -18.88 1.84 23.74
N VAL A 68 -19.39 1.82 22.50
CA VAL A 68 -20.69 2.43 22.16
C VAL A 68 -21.81 1.80 22.97
N LEU A 69 -21.83 0.47 23.09
CA LEU A 69 -22.80 -0.23 23.92
C LEU A 69 -22.67 0.12 25.40
N ALA A 70 -21.43 0.18 25.92
CA ALA A 70 -21.17 0.52 27.32
C ALA A 70 -21.64 1.95 27.67
N THR A 71 -21.40 2.93 26.79
CA THR A 71 -21.85 4.32 26.99
C THR A 71 -23.37 4.45 26.98
N GLY A 72 -24.06 3.77 26.06
CA GLY A 72 -25.53 3.71 26.05
C GLY A 72 -26.11 3.00 27.28
N ALA A 73 -25.50 1.89 27.71
CA ALA A 73 -25.90 1.19 28.93
C ALA A 73 -25.72 2.07 30.18
N ALA A 74 -24.62 2.81 30.28
CA ALA A 74 -24.37 3.77 31.36
C ALA A 74 -25.40 4.91 31.35
N GLY A 75 -25.77 5.43 30.18
CA GLY A 75 -26.83 6.43 30.05
C GLY A 75 -28.20 5.91 30.51
N CYS A 76 -28.57 4.70 30.10
CA CYS A 76 -29.81 4.05 30.56
C CYS A 76 -29.80 3.82 32.08
N LEU A 77 -28.68 3.35 32.63
CA LEU A 77 -28.53 3.13 34.07
C LEU A 77 -28.65 4.44 34.86
N LEU A 78 -28.07 5.53 34.36
CA LEU A 78 -28.18 6.83 35.02
C LEU A 78 -29.64 7.31 35.05
N LEU A 79 -30.36 7.19 33.93
CA LEU A 79 -31.79 7.55 33.87
C LEU A 79 -32.68 6.69 34.76
N THR A 80 -32.36 5.42 34.97
CA THR A 80 -33.14 4.57 35.88
C THR A 80 -32.82 4.88 37.34
N LEU A 81 -31.57 5.16 37.68
CA LEU A 81 -31.16 5.53 39.05
C LEU A 81 -31.80 6.83 39.52
N THR A 82 -31.92 7.84 38.65
CA THR A 82 -32.58 9.10 39.01
C THR A 82 -34.07 8.93 39.30
N GLN A 83 -34.69 7.85 38.81
CA GLN A 83 -36.11 7.56 39.00
C GLN A 83 -36.40 6.59 40.15
N MET A 84 -35.38 5.92 40.71
CA MET A 84 -35.57 4.95 41.80
C MET A 84 -36.06 5.58 43.11
N GLY A 85 -35.99 6.91 43.25
CA GLY A 85 -36.46 7.65 44.42
C GLY A 85 -37.78 8.42 44.22
N GLU A 86 -38.38 8.35 43.02
CA GLU A 86 -39.60 9.08 42.68
C GLU A 86 -40.82 8.14 42.71
N ASP A 87 -41.93 8.59 43.30
CA ASP A 87 -43.17 7.80 43.39
C ASP A 87 -43.89 7.64 42.03
N TYR A 88 -43.48 8.42 41.01
CA TYR A 88 -44.12 8.44 39.70
C TYR A 88 -43.11 8.57 38.55
N VAL A 89 -43.14 7.60 37.64
CA VAL A 89 -42.37 7.65 36.39
C VAL A 89 -43.20 8.34 35.31
N GLY A 90 -42.80 9.55 34.93
CA GLY A 90 -43.46 10.33 33.88
C GLY A 90 -43.36 9.70 32.48
N PRO A 91 -44.37 9.88 31.60
CA PRO A 91 -44.34 9.39 30.23
C PRO A 91 -43.12 9.88 29.42
N LEU A 92 -42.64 11.10 29.67
CA LEU A 92 -41.45 11.67 29.02
C LEU A 92 -40.17 10.89 29.36
N THR A 93 -40.06 10.33 30.56
CA THR A 93 -38.93 9.49 30.97
C THR A 93 -38.97 8.15 30.25
N ILE A 94 -40.14 7.53 30.14
CA ILE A 94 -40.33 6.28 29.41
C ILE A 94 -39.94 6.48 27.94
N ILE A 95 -40.41 7.57 27.31
CA ILE A 95 -40.04 7.93 25.94
C ILE A 95 -38.52 8.14 25.82
N SER A 96 -37.89 8.83 26.77
CA SER A 96 -36.44 9.07 26.75
C SER A 96 -35.62 7.78 26.86
N LEU A 97 -36.03 6.84 27.72
CA LEU A 97 -35.41 5.51 27.83
C LEU A 97 -35.53 4.71 26.53
N ILE A 98 -36.72 4.70 25.91
CA ILE A 98 -36.95 4.01 24.64
C ILE A 98 -36.08 4.62 23.53
N VAL A 99 -36.07 5.96 23.40
CA VAL A 99 -35.26 6.67 22.41
C VAL A 99 -33.78 6.38 22.61
N LEU A 100 -33.27 6.43 23.85
CA LEU A 100 -31.88 6.16 24.15
C LEU A 100 -31.49 4.71 23.84
N ALA A 101 -32.36 3.75 24.16
CA ALA A 101 -32.15 2.33 23.85
C ALA A 101 -32.10 2.10 22.33
N ILE A 102 -33.05 2.64 21.57
CA ILE A 102 -33.07 2.54 20.10
C ILE A 102 -31.82 3.18 19.49
N LEU A 103 -31.46 4.38 19.95
CA LEU A 103 -30.29 5.10 19.46
C LEU A 103 -28.98 4.35 19.75
N THR A 104 -28.88 3.71 20.92
CA THR A 104 -27.74 2.87 21.30
C THR A 104 -27.63 1.65 20.39
N LEU A 105 -28.74 0.95 20.12
CA LEU A 105 -28.76 -0.21 19.23
C LEU A 105 -28.39 0.20 17.79
N LEU A 106 -28.97 1.29 17.28
CA LEU A 106 -28.70 1.80 15.93
C LEU A 106 -27.24 2.23 15.79
N SER A 107 -26.71 2.96 16.78
CA SER A 107 -25.30 3.40 16.79
C SER A 107 -24.35 2.20 16.87
N THR A 108 -24.66 1.20 17.70
CA THR A 108 -23.86 -0.02 17.80
C THR A 108 -23.88 -0.80 16.47
N TRP A 109 -25.04 -0.90 15.83
CA TRP A 109 -25.17 -1.54 14.51
C TRP A 109 -24.40 -0.79 13.42
N LEU A 110 -24.52 0.53 13.34
CA LEU A 110 -23.76 1.37 12.41
C LEU A 110 -22.25 1.24 12.66
N CYS A 111 -21.82 1.18 13.93
CA CYS A 111 -20.42 0.95 14.30
C CYS A 111 -19.94 -0.42 13.81
N MET A 112 -20.74 -1.47 13.99
CA MET A 112 -20.45 -2.81 13.48
C MET A 112 -20.38 -2.84 11.95
N VAL A 113 -21.30 -2.18 11.24
CA VAL A 113 -21.31 -2.08 9.76
C VAL A 113 -20.10 -1.29 9.25
N ARG A 114 -19.75 -0.18 9.92
CA ARG A 114 -18.53 0.60 9.61
C ARG A 114 -17.29 -0.27 9.78
N GLN A 115 -17.17 -0.98 10.90
CA GLN A 115 -16.05 -1.87 11.18
C GLN A 115 -15.99 -3.05 10.20
N GLN A 116 -17.13 -3.58 9.77
CA GLN A 116 -17.18 -4.61 8.73
C GLN A 116 -16.79 -4.09 7.35
N THR A 117 -17.20 -2.88 6.98
CA THR A 117 -16.82 -2.23 5.72
C THR A 117 -15.31 -1.96 5.69
N GLU A 118 -14.76 -1.48 6.81
CA GLU A 118 -13.32 -1.27 6.99
C GLU A 118 -12.53 -2.59 6.90
N ASN A 119 -13.08 -3.67 7.45
CA ASN A 119 -12.49 -5.01 7.34
C ASN A 119 -12.62 -5.64 5.95
N ARG A 120 -13.62 -5.25 5.13
CA ARG A 120 -13.80 -5.78 3.77
C ARG A 120 -12.76 -5.24 2.80
N PHE A 121 -12.34 -3.99 2.95
CA PHE A 121 -11.28 -3.40 2.12
C PHE A 121 -9.90 -4.05 2.36
N ARG A 122 -9.63 -4.53 3.59
CA ARG A 122 -8.35 -5.17 3.92
C ARG A 122 -8.15 -6.58 3.34
N ARG A 123 -9.19 -7.23 2.82
CA ARG A 123 -9.13 -8.66 2.45
C ARG A 123 -8.83 -8.94 0.97
N VAL A 124 -8.79 -7.92 0.11
CA VAL A 124 -8.44 -8.10 -1.31
C VAL A 124 -6.95 -7.85 -1.57
N GLN A 125 -6.25 -7.12 -0.69
CA GLN A 125 -4.88 -6.67 -0.95
C GLN A 125 -3.77 -7.56 -0.32
N THR A 126 -4.10 -8.40 0.67
CA THR A 126 -3.12 -9.27 1.37
C THR A 126 -2.61 -10.45 0.53
N VAL A 127 -3.29 -10.82 -0.57
CA VAL A 127 -2.86 -11.93 -1.43
C VAL A 127 -1.81 -11.46 -2.45
N ALA A 128 -1.93 -10.24 -2.96
CA ALA A 128 -1.00 -9.69 -3.96
C ALA A 128 0.40 -9.46 -3.39
N GLU A 129 0.50 -8.94 -2.17
CA GLU A 129 1.76 -8.73 -1.44
C GLU A 129 2.49 -10.06 -1.19
N SER A 130 1.74 -11.09 -0.78
CA SER A 130 2.28 -12.44 -0.57
C SER A 130 2.81 -13.07 -1.86
N VAL A 131 2.20 -12.76 -3.01
CA VAL A 131 2.63 -13.23 -4.34
C VAL A 131 3.81 -12.43 -4.86
N GLN A 132 3.83 -11.10 -4.71
CA GLN A 132 4.96 -10.26 -5.13
C GLN A 132 6.23 -10.54 -4.32
N LEU A 133 6.12 -10.66 -2.99
CA LEU A 133 7.25 -11.04 -2.14
C LEU A 133 7.70 -12.49 -2.38
N ALA A 134 6.82 -13.37 -2.87
CA ALA A 134 7.22 -14.71 -3.32
C ALA A 134 7.97 -14.70 -4.67
N LEU A 135 7.78 -13.66 -5.50
CA LEU A 135 8.46 -13.50 -6.79
C LEU A 135 9.83 -12.84 -6.66
N LEU A 136 10.02 -11.96 -5.68
CA LEU A 136 11.32 -11.38 -5.31
C LEU A 136 12.13 -12.42 -4.53
N ARG A 137 12.82 -13.32 -5.24
CA ARG A 137 13.68 -14.33 -4.60
C ARG A 137 14.79 -13.62 -3.81
N PRO A 138 15.08 -14.03 -2.56
CA PRO A 138 16.21 -13.49 -1.82
C PRO A 138 17.49 -13.69 -2.63
N LEU A 139 18.22 -12.60 -2.85
CA LEU A 139 19.48 -12.65 -3.59
C LEU A 139 20.48 -13.49 -2.80
N PRO A 140 21.09 -14.52 -3.40
CA PRO A 140 22.18 -15.24 -2.75
C PRO A 140 23.36 -14.27 -2.56
N GLU A 141 24.08 -14.39 -1.44
CA GLU A 141 25.21 -13.48 -1.11
C GLU A 141 26.32 -13.46 -2.18
N ARG A 142 26.45 -14.56 -2.95
CA ARG A 142 27.45 -14.71 -4.01
C ARG A 142 26.95 -15.64 -5.12
N ILE A 143 27.18 -15.24 -6.38
CA ILE A 143 27.04 -16.09 -7.57
C ILE A 143 28.35 -16.00 -8.37
N GLY A 144 29.10 -17.10 -8.41
CA GLY A 144 30.42 -17.12 -9.03
C GLY A 144 31.35 -16.05 -8.42
N PRO A 145 31.97 -15.17 -9.24
CA PRO A 145 32.82 -14.09 -8.76
C PRO A 145 32.05 -12.86 -8.22
N LEU A 146 30.73 -12.78 -8.41
CA LEU A 146 29.90 -11.62 -8.07
C LEU A 146 29.30 -11.73 -6.67
N ARG A 147 29.34 -10.64 -5.90
CA ARG A 147 28.62 -10.49 -4.63
C ARG A 147 27.36 -9.67 -4.87
N LEU A 148 26.23 -10.13 -4.36
CA LEU A 148 24.93 -9.48 -4.54
C LEU A 148 24.39 -9.04 -3.19
N ALA A 149 23.81 -7.85 -3.15
CA ALA A 149 23.08 -7.34 -2.01
C ALA A 149 21.85 -6.60 -2.54
N GLY A 150 20.69 -6.86 -1.95
CA GLY A 150 19.43 -6.20 -2.28
C GLY A 150 18.81 -5.62 -1.02
N PHE A 151 18.37 -4.37 -1.11
CA PHE A 151 17.59 -3.72 -0.06
C PHE A 151 16.30 -3.20 -0.70
N TYR A 152 15.16 -3.62 -0.15
CA TYR A 152 13.84 -3.19 -0.58
C TYR A 152 13.08 -2.67 0.62
N ARG A 153 12.48 -1.48 0.49
CA ARG A 153 11.64 -0.86 1.53
C ARG A 153 10.44 -0.20 0.86
N ALA A 154 9.25 -0.78 1.05
CA ALA A 154 8.01 -0.19 0.55
C ALA A 154 7.69 1.12 1.29
N ALA A 155 7.11 2.08 0.57
CA ALA A 155 6.92 3.45 1.05
C ALA A 155 5.55 3.73 1.71
N ASP A 156 4.59 2.79 1.74
CA ASP A 156 3.24 3.06 2.26
C ASP A 156 2.54 1.83 2.86
N GLU A 157 1.85 2.00 4.00
CA GLU A 157 1.12 0.91 4.69
C GLU A 157 -0.34 0.76 4.21
N GLU A 158 -0.91 1.75 3.50
CA GLU A 158 -2.22 1.64 2.83
C GLU A 158 -2.09 1.21 1.35
N ALA A 159 -0.92 1.41 0.76
CA ALA A 159 -0.53 0.93 -0.55
C ALA A 159 0.71 0.00 -0.43
N LEU A 160 0.53 -1.16 0.19
CA LEU A 160 1.54 -2.23 0.41
C LEU A 160 2.14 -2.84 -0.88
N ILE A 161 1.96 -2.21 -2.04
CA ILE A 161 2.34 -2.69 -3.36
C ILE A 161 3.15 -1.56 -4.03
N GLY A 162 4.48 -1.69 -4.02
CA GLY A 162 5.37 -0.85 -4.82
C GLY A 162 5.40 -1.28 -6.28
N GLY A 163 5.72 -0.35 -7.18
CA GLY A 163 6.05 -0.64 -8.58
C GLY A 163 7.46 -1.20 -8.78
N ASP A 164 8.30 -1.09 -7.75
CA ASP A 164 9.69 -1.56 -7.73
C ASP A 164 9.80 -3.07 -7.95
N LEU A 165 10.73 -3.47 -8.84
CA LEU A 165 11.02 -4.85 -9.18
C LEU A 165 12.53 -5.10 -9.26
N TYR A 166 12.95 -6.28 -8.84
CA TYR A 166 14.28 -6.79 -9.14
C TYR A 166 14.26 -8.31 -9.30
N SER A 167 15.13 -8.84 -10.16
CA SER A 167 15.33 -10.28 -10.30
C SER A 167 16.72 -10.57 -10.84
N VAL A 168 17.30 -11.71 -10.44
CA VAL A 168 18.61 -12.16 -10.87
C VAL A 168 18.53 -13.62 -11.28
N ARG A 169 19.14 -13.96 -12.42
CA ARG A 169 19.14 -15.32 -12.95
C ARG A 169 20.49 -15.66 -13.59
N PRO A 170 21.15 -16.75 -13.17
CA PRO A 170 22.27 -17.32 -13.92
C PRO A 170 21.79 -17.84 -15.28
N THR A 171 22.53 -17.55 -16.35
CA THR A 171 22.21 -17.95 -17.72
C THR A 171 23.44 -18.50 -18.44
N PRO A 172 23.30 -19.18 -19.59
CA PRO A 172 24.43 -19.56 -20.43
C PRO A 172 25.26 -18.38 -20.98
N PHE A 173 24.73 -17.15 -20.88
CA PHE A 173 25.37 -15.91 -21.35
C PHE A 173 26.00 -15.10 -20.20
N GLY A 174 26.08 -15.68 -19.00
CA GLY A 174 26.53 -15.01 -17.79
C GLY A 174 25.39 -14.73 -16.80
N LEU A 175 25.69 -13.93 -15.77
CA LEU A 175 24.68 -13.55 -14.78
C LEU A 175 23.84 -12.41 -15.34
N ARG A 176 22.52 -12.59 -15.41
CA ARG A 176 21.61 -11.52 -15.80
C ARG A 176 20.80 -11.01 -14.63
N ALA A 177 20.58 -9.71 -14.60
CA ALA A 177 19.74 -9.04 -13.61
C ALA A 177 18.78 -8.06 -14.29
N ILE A 178 17.65 -7.82 -13.66
CA ILE A 178 16.74 -6.73 -13.99
C ILE A 178 16.42 -5.97 -12.71
N VAL A 179 16.41 -4.64 -12.79
CA VAL A 179 15.97 -3.73 -11.73
C VAL A 179 15.10 -2.67 -12.39
N GLY A 180 13.97 -2.32 -11.78
CA GLY A 180 13.08 -1.34 -12.38
C GLY A 180 11.98 -0.88 -11.43
N ASP A 181 11.18 0.05 -11.91
CA ASP A 181 9.97 0.54 -11.26
C ASP A 181 8.83 0.68 -12.27
N VAL A 182 7.64 0.23 -11.89
CA VAL A 182 6.42 0.30 -12.66
C VAL A 182 5.66 1.57 -12.30
N LYS A 183 5.40 2.41 -13.29
CA LYS A 183 4.57 3.59 -13.11
C LYS A 183 3.11 3.20 -12.95
N GLY A 184 2.57 3.39 -11.75
CA GLY A 184 1.18 3.13 -11.41
C GLY A 184 1.03 2.78 -9.94
N LYS A 185 -0.20 2.77 -9.41
CA LYS A 185 -0.46 2.33 -8.04
C LYS A 185 -1.52 1.23 -8.01
N GLY A 186 -1.43 0.33 -7.04
CA GLY A 186 -2.44 -0.69 -6.79
C GLY A 186 -2.29 -1.96 -7.64
N ILE A 187 -3.39 -2.71 -7.79
CA ILE A 187 -3.41 -4.09 -8.31
C ILE A 187 -2.92 -4.19 -9.77
N ALA A 188 -3.18 -3.17 -10.59
CA ALA A 188 -2.71 -3.15 -11.99
C ALA A 188 -1.18 -3.13 -12.08
N ALA A 189 -0.51 -2.29 -11.25
CA ALA A 189 0.96 -2.25 -11.19
C ALA A 189 1.55 -3.59 -10.72
N THR A 190 0.87 -4.29 -9.80
CA THR A 190 1.28 -5.62 -9.33
C THR A 190 1.36 -6.64 -10.46
N GLN A 191 0.33 -6.65 -11.32
CA GLN A 191 0.25 -7.58 -12.44
C GLN A 191 1.37 -7.32 -13.45
N THR A 192 1.66 -6.05 -13.73
CA THR A 192 2.80 -5.66 -14.58
C THR A 192 4.14 -6.12 -13.99
N VAL A 193 4.40 -5.89 -12.70
CA VAL A 193 5.61 -6.38 -12.02
C VAL A 193 5.74 -7.90 -12.17
N ALA A 194 4.66 -8.64 -11.92
CA ALA A 194 4.65 -10.10 -12.03
C ALA A 194 4.91 -10.57 -13.47
N SER A 195 4.31 -9.91 -14.46
CA SER A 195 4.51 -10.18 -15.89
C SER A 195 5.95 -9.93 -16.32
N VAL A 196 6.54 -8.80 -15.92
CA VAL A 196 7.94 -8.45 -16.20
C VAL A 196 8.89 -9.47 -15.57
N ILE A 197 8.74 -9.79 -14.29
CA ILE A 197 9.60 -10.74 -13.60
C ILE A 197 9.48 -12.14 -14.21
N SER A 198 8.26 -12.59 -14.50
CA SER A 198 8.01 -13.93 -15.05
C SER A 198 8.59 -14.07 -16.45
N THR A 199 8.35 -13.08 -17.31
CA THR A 199 8.89 -13.05 -18.67
C THR A 199 10.41 -12.90 -18.65
N PHE A 200 10.99 -12.06 -17.79
CA PHE A 200 12.44 -12.00 -17.63
C PHE A 200 13.03 -13.36 -17.21
N GLN A 201 12.42 -14.02 -16.22
CA GLN A 201 12.86 -15.33 -15.77
C GLN A 201 12.80 -16.35 -16.91
N GLU A 202 11.78 -16.31 -17.77
CA GLU A 202 11.64 -17.18 -18.94
C GLU A 202 12.65 -16.85 -20.05
N ALA A 203 12.75 -15.58 -20.44
CA ALA A 203 13.51 -15.11 -21.59
C ALA A 203 15.03 -15.07 -21.34
N ALA A 204 15.46 -14.77 -20.11
CA ALA A 204 16.87 -14.60 -19.77
C ALA A 204 17.78 -15.79 -20.15
N PRO A 205 17.42 -17.07 -19.91
CA PRO A 205 18.24 -18.20 -20.36
C PRO A 205 18.10 -18.55 -21.84
N LEU A 206 17.05 -18.08 -22.52
CA LEU A 206 16.70 -18.49 -23.90
C LEU A 206 17.30 -17.56 -24.97
N HIS A 207 17.32 -16.26 -24.71
CA HIS A 207 17.70 -15.26 -25.70
C HIS A 207 19.17 -14.82 -25.56
N PRO A 208 20.00 -14.85 -26.62
CA PRO A 208 21.40 -14.45 -26.54
C PRO A 208 21.68 -12.98 -26.20
N SER A 209 20.78 -12.04 -26.53
CA SER A 209 21.02 -10.61 -26.27
C SER A 209 20.01 -10.02 -25.29
N LEU A 210 20.45 -9.01 -24.53
CA LEU A 210 19.55 -8.24 -23.64
C LEU A 210 18.41 -7.57 -24.41
N SER A 211 18.66 -7.10 -25.63
CA SER A 211 17.64 -6.47 -26.48
C SER A 211 16.50 -7.44 -26.79
N GLN A 212 16.81 -8.70 -27.09
CA GLN A 212 15.79 -9.73 -27.32
C GLN A 212 15.00 -10.07 -26.05
N VAL A 213 15.66 -10.04 -24.88
CA VAL A 213 14.96 -10.20 -23.60
C VAL A 213 13.99 -9.05 -23.37
N ALA A 214 14.41 -7.80 -23.64
CA ALA A 214 13.53 -6.63 -23.53
C ALA A 214 12.37 -6.69 -24.53
N GLU A 215 12.61 -7.06 -25.79
CA GLU A 215 11.57 -7.26 -26.81
C GLU A 215 10.54 -8.30 -26.37
N ARG A 216 11.00 -9.39 -25.76
CA ARG A 216 10.11 -10.45 -25.24
C ARG A 216 9.24 -9.96 -24.09
N ILE A 217 9.79 -9.12 -23.20
CA ILE A 217 9.05 -8.46 -22.12
C ILE A 217 8.05 -7.45 -22.69
N ASP A 218 8.47 -6.61 -23.64
CA ASP A 218 7.60 -5.64 -24.33
C ASP A 218 6.42 -6.35 -24.99
N ALA A 219 6.65 -7.47 -25.69
CA ALA A 219 5.59 -8.28 -26.29
C ALA A 219 4.64 -8.89 -25.25
N ALA A 220 5.14 -9.31 -24.07
CA ALA A 220 4.28 -9.82 -23.00
C ALA A 220 3.38 -8.71 -22.42
N LEU A 221 3.94 -7.52 -22.21
CA LEU A 221 3.19 -6.36 -21.72
C LEU A 221 2.13 -5.89 -22.72
N GLN A 222 2.43 -5.93 -24.02
CA GLN A 222 1.45 -5.66 -25.08
C GLN A 222 0.30 -6.66 -25.07
N LEU A 223 0.60 -7.95 -24.92
CA LEU A 223 -0.43 -8.99 -24.84
C LEU A 223 -1.33 -8.80 -23.61
N ASP A 224 -0.76 -8.47 -22.45
CA ASP A 224 -1.54 -8.20 -21.23
C ASP A 224 -2.45 -6.96 -21.39
N ARG A 225 -2.00 -5.95 -22.13
CA ARG A 225 -2.78 -4.74 -22.45
C ARG A 225 -3.91 -5.03 -23.43
N ASP A 226 -3.62 -5.78 -24.50
CA ASP A 226 -4.57 -6.02 -25.60
C ASP A 226 -5.63 -7.08 -25.21
N TYR A 227 -5.30 -7.98 -24.27
CA TYR A 227 -6.18 -9.04 -23.77
C TYR A 227 -6.20 -9.07 -22.24
N PRO A 228 -6.85 -8.09 -21.57
CA PRO A 228 -6.95 -8.10 -20.13
C PRO A 228 -7.65 -9.38 -19.64
N PRO A 229 -7.25 -9.93 -18.48
CA PRO A 229 -7.86 -11.15 -17.96
C PRO A 229 -9.37 -10.96 -17.83
N MET A 230 -10.12 -11.84 -18.51
CA MET A 230 -11.58 -11.87 -18.44
C MET A 230 -11.98 -12.04 -16.96
N GLY A 231 -12.54 -10.99 -16.36
CA GLY A 231 -13.10 -11.06 -15.01
C GLY A 231 -14.14 -12.19 -14.90
N PRO A 232 -14.47 -12.64 -13.68
CA PRO A 232 -15.48 -13.66 -13.50
C PRO A 232 -16.74 -13.23 -14.24
N LEU A 233 -17.22 -14.06 -15.16
CA LEU A 233 -18.41 -13.88 -16.00
C LEU A 233 -19.54 -13.20 -15.19
N GLN A 234 -19.57 -11.87 -15.19
CA GLN A 234 -20.72 -11.13 -14.71
C GLN A 234 -21.76 -11.35 -15.79
N GLY A 235 -22.81 -12.07 -15.38
CA GLY A 235 -23.73 -12.78 -16.25
C GLY A 235 -24.16 -11.97 -17.47
N ALA A 236 -24.25 -12.68 -18.59
CA ALA A 236 -24.83 -12.21 -19.83
C ALA A 236 -26.21 -11.57 -19.60
N GLY A 237 -26.23 -10.25 -19.43
CA GLY A 237 -27.37 -9.40 -19.70
C GLY A 237 -27.41 -9.08 -21.20
N PRO A 238 -28.60 -8.98 -21.83
CA PRO A 238 -28.70 -8.80 -23.27
C PRO A 238 -28.21 -7.40 -23.65
N ALA A 239 -27.23 -7.37 -24.54
CA ALA A 239 -26.86 -6.23 -25.39
C ALA A 239 -26.68 -4.88 -24.66
N SER A 240 -25.56 -4.71 -23.96
CA SER A 240 -24.96 -3.39 -23.82
C SER A 240 -23.95 -3.19 -24.96
N SER A 241 -24.12 -2.09 -25.69
CA SER A 241 -23.38 -1.70 -26.89
C SER A 241 -21.85 -1.79 -26.74
N PRO A 242 -21.06 -1.98 -27.83
CA PRO A 242 -19.60 -2.07 -27.80
C PRO A 242 -18.87 -0.78 -27.36
N ALA A 243 -19.57 0.21 -26.84
CA ALA A 243 -19.09 1.58 -26.64
C ALA A 243 -18.85 1.96 -25.16
N GLN A 244 -18.89 1.00 -24.22
CA GLN A 244 -18.62 1.25 -22.79
C GLN A 244 -17.44 0.46 -22.20
N ALA A 245 -16.67 -0.26 -23.01
CA ALA A 245 -15.41 -0.89 -22.61
C ALA A 245 -14.19 0.03 -22.86
N THR A 246 -14.27 1.28 -22.46
CA THR A 246 -13.18 2.24 -22.68
C THR A 246 -13.07 3.24 -21.53
N ALA A 247 -12.90 2.73 -20.31
CA ALA A 247 -11.86 3.34 -19.51
C ALA A 247 -10.56 2.90 -20.19
N PRO A 248 -9.71 3.79 -20.73
CA PRO A 248 -8.39 3.37 -21.17
C PRO A 248 -7.76 2.68 -19.97
N ALA A 249 -7.33 1.41 -20.12
CA ALA A 249 -6.39 0.85 -19.17
C ALA A 249 -5.28 1.92 -19.05
N GLU A 250 -5.06 2.47 -17.86
CA GLU A 250 -3.96 3.39 -17.65
C GLU A 250 -2.73 2.75 -18.30
N GLU A 251 -2.06 3.48 -19.20
CA GLU A 251 -0.89 2.94 -19.89
C GLU A 251 0.18 2.64 -18.85
N VAL A 252 0.21 1.39 -18.38
CA VAL A 252 1.18 0.94 -17.40
C VAL A 252 2.47 0.63 -18.15
N PHE A 253 3.50 1.40 -17.85
CA PHE A 253 4.85 1.20 -18.36
C PHE A 253 5.83 1.04 -17.21
N ALA A 254 6.94 0.36 -17.47
CA ALA A 254 7.96 0.10 -16.47
C ALA A 254 9.29 0.70 -16.90
N THR A 255 9.88 1.53 -16.03
CA THR A 255 11.29 1.90 -16.18
C THR A 255 12.13 0.73 -15.69
N ALA A 256 13.12 0.28 -16.47
CA ALA A 256 13.95 -0.84 -16.05
C ALA A 256 15.33 -0.80 -16.67
N VAL A 257 16.29 -1.38 -15.97
CA VAL A 257 17.61 -1.65 -16.47
C VAL A 257 17.88 -3.15 -16.45
N LEU A 258 18.33 -3.68 -17.58
CA LEU A 258 18.79 -5.06 -17.69
C LEU A 258 20.31 -5.06 -17.68
N LEU A 259 20.87 -5.95 -16.88
CA LEU A 259 22.30 -6.13 -16.70
C LEU A 259 22.70 -7.54 -17.11
N GLU A 260 23.80 -7.68 -17.83
CA GLU A 260 24.46 -8.95 -18.12
C GLU A 260 25.92 -8.85 -17.74
N PHE A 261 26.33 -9.63 -16.74
CA PHE A 261 27.72 -9.71 -16.31
C PHE A 261 28.41 -10.86 -17.03
N SER A 262 29.61 -10.59 -17.55
CA SER A 262 30.47 -11.62 -18.13
C SER A 262 30.83 -12.70 -17.09
N ASP A 263 31.14 -13.91 -17.55
CA ASP A 263 31.46 -15.05 -16.66
C ASP A 263 32.67 -14.77 -15.74
N ASP A 264 33.60 -13.93 -16.19
CA ASP A 264 34.77 -13.49 -15.43
C ASP A 264 34.51 -12.25 -14.55
N ALA A 265 33.28 -11.70 -14.60
CA ALA A 265 32.85 -10.47 -13.93
C ALA A 265 33.75 -9.25 -14.20
N ARG A 266 34.33 -9.17 -15.40
CA ARG A 266 35.15 -8.03 -15.84
C ARG A 266 34.41 -7.05 -16.74
N ALA A 267 33.19 -7.35 -17.13
CA ALA A 267 32.35 -6.44 -17.88
C ALA A 267 30.88 -6.62 -17.48
N VAL A 268 30.13 -5.53 -17.58
CA VAL A 268 28.67 -5.53 -17.50
C VAL A 268 28.12 -4.91 -18.79
N ARG A 269 27.21 -5.62 -19.45
CA ARG A 269 26.39 -5.06 -20.53
C ARG A 269 25.12 -4.52 -19.90
N ILE A 270 24.76 -3.31 -20.27
CA ILE A 270 23.68 -2.54 -19.67
C ILE A 270 22.72 -2.16 -20.79
N LEU A 271 21.46 -2.55 -20.63
CA LEU A 271 20.37 -2.12 -21.48
C LEU A 271 19.42 -1.28 -20.65
N ASP A 272 19.38 0.02 -20.93
CA ASP A 272 18.59 0.98 -20.17
C ASP A 272 17.26 1.26 -20.88
N ARG A 273 16.15 0.90 -20.24
CA ARG A 273 14.77 1.15 -20.67
C ARG A 273 14.16 2.25 -19.79
N GLY A 274 14.84 3.40 -19.71
CA GLY A 274 14.37 4.61 -19.05
C GLY A 274 14.51 4.61 -17.53
N HIS A 275 15.45 3.83 -17.00
CA HIS A 275 15.70 3.71 -15.57
C HIS A 275 16.61 4.84 -15.04
N GLN A 276 16.72 4.95 -13.72
CA GLN A 276 17.68 5.86 -13.09
C GLN A 276 19.13 5.47 -13.45
N PRO A 277 20.04 6.45 -13.63
CA PRO A 277 21.43 6.16 -13.95
C PRO A 277 22.11 5.31 -12.88
N LEU A 278 22.78 4.24 -13.32
CA LEU A 278 23.56 3.38 -12.44
C LEU A 278 24.78 4.11 -11.89
N ILE A 279 25.22 3.70 -10.71
CA ILE A 279 26.41 4.26 -10.06
C ILE A 279 27.47 3.16 -9.92
N ILE A 280 28.71 3.46 -10.29
CA ILE A 280 29.88 2.65 -9.95
C ILE A 280 30.67 3.35 -8.87
N VAL A 281 30.99 2.60 -7.81
CA VAL A 281 31.93 3.01 -6.76
C VAL A 281 33.23 2.25 -6.97
N ARG A 282 34.33 2.98 -7.15
CA ARG A 282 35.68 2.44 -7.36
C ARG A 282 36.68 3.17 -6.47
N ASP A 283 37.36 2.44 -5.59
CA ASP A 283 38.37 3.00 -4.67
C ASP A 283 37.87 4.21 -3.85
N GLY A 284 36.56 4.27 -3.58
CA GLY A 284 35.91 5.37 -2.87
C GLY A 284 35.45 6.53 -3.76
N ASP A 285 35.77 6.52 -5.06
CA ASP A 285 35.26 7.46 -6.04
C ASP A 285 33.92 6.97 -6.62
N VAL A 286 33.02 7.89 -6.90
CA VAL A 286 31.63 7.61 -7.33
C VAL A 286 31.40 8.21 -8.70
N SER A 287 31.15 7.36 -9.69
CA SER A 287 30.90 7.77 -11.08
C SER A 287 29.56 7.22 -11.58
N VAL A 288 28.86 8.02 -12.38
CA VAL A 288 27.64 7.58 -13.08
C VAL A 288 28.03 6.76 -14.31
N VAL A 289 27.32 5.65 -14.54
CA VAL A 289 27.53 4.82 -15.72
C VAL A 289 26.76 5.40 -16.90
N GLU A 290 27.47 5.66 -18.00
CA GLU A 290 26.85 6.17 -19.23
C GLU A 290 26.06 5.06 -19.93
N SER A 291 24.75 5.19 -20.04
CA SER A 291 23.88 4.29 -20.80
C SER A 291 23.21 5.03 -21.96
N ASP A 292 23.00 4.34 -23.08
CA ASP A 292 22.09 4.84 -24.11
C ASP A 292 20.66 4.65 -23.61
N HIS A 293 20.05 5.74 -23.16
CA HIS A 293 18.69 5.72 -22.61
C HIS A 293 17.70 5.41 -23.74
N SER A 294 16.82 4.44 -23.51
CA SER A 294 15.72 4.11 -24.43
C SER A 294 14.37 4.23 -23.74
N LEU A 295 13.27 4.11 -24.51
CA LEU A 295 11.92 4.23 -23.96
C LEU A 295 11.65 3.20 -22.84
N PRO A 296 10.74 3.46 -21.91
CA PRO A 296 10.30 2.47 -20.93
C PRO A 296 9.81 1.15 -21.55
N LEU A 297 9.87 0.07 -20.77
CA LEU A 297 9.20 -1.18 -21.12
C LEU A 297 7.68 -0.96 -21.19
N GLY A 298 7.03 -1.60 -22.16
CA GLY A 298 5.64 -1.39 -22.54
C GLY A 298 5.45 -0.34 -23.65
N MET A 299 6.51 0.40 -24.01
CA MET A 299 6.50 1.40 -25.10
C MET A 299 7.32 0.95 -26.32
N GLY A 300 7.57 -0.36 -26.46
CA GLY A 300 8.37 -0.92 -27.56
C GLY A 300 7.88 -0.53 -28.97
N ASP A 301 6.56 -0.34 -29.13
CA ASP A 301 5.91 0.05 -30.40
C ASP A 301 6.35 1.43 -30.92
N LEU A 302 6.86 2.27 -30.02
CA LEU A 302 7.30 3.63 -30.32
C LEU A 302 8.80 3.73 -30.59
N LEU A 303 9.54 2.63 -30.49
CA LEU A 303 10.97 2.61 -30.76
C LEU A 303 11.25 2.70 -32.27
N ALA A 304 12.20 3.57 -32.63
CA ALA A 304 12.67 3.71 -34.01
C ALA A 304 13.64 2.58 -34.45
N GLY A 305 14.07 1.72 -33.52
CA GLY A 305 14.99 0.62 -33.74
C GLY A 305 15.24 -0.17 -32.44
N PRO A 306 15.93 -1.33 -32.52
CA PRO A 306 16.19 -2.15 -31.35
C PRO A 306 17.05 -1.38 -30.33
N PRO A 307 16.73 -1.48 -29.02
CA PRO A 307 17.49 -0.77 -28.00
C PRO A 307 18.90 -1.35 -27.89
N HIS A 308 19.90 -0.48 -27.75
CA HIS A 308 21.31 -0.86 -27.76
C HIS A 308 21.83 -1.06 -26.34
N ALA A 309 22.52 -2.18 -26.13
CA ALA A 309 23.19 -2.45 -24.86
C ALA A 309 24.62 -1.92 -24.88
N VAL A 310 24.99 -1.10 -23.89
CA VAL A 310 26.34 -0.54 -23.72
C VAL A 310 27.15 -1.45 -22.80
N THR A 311 28.42 -1.71 -23.15
CA THR A 311 29.30 -2.56 -22.33
C THR A 311 30.25 -1.68 -21.52
N HIS A 312 30.27 -1.88 -20.20
CA HIS A 312 31.15 -1.18 -19.28
C HIS A 312 32.15 -2.14 -18.63
N PRO A 313 33.45 -1.80 -18.60
CA PRO A 313 34.46 -2.61 -17.94
C PRO A 313 34.36 -2.49 -16.41
N LEU A 314 34.40 -3.64 -15.74
CA LEU A 314 34.44 -3.78 -14.29
C LEU A 314 35.83 -4.22 -13.82
N ARG A 315 36.27 -3.67 -12.70
CA ARG A 315 37.47 -4.07 -11.98
C ARG A 315 37.09 -4.86 -10.73
N HIS A 316 38.03 -5.65 -10.25
CA HIS A 316 37.84 -6.35 -8.98
C HIS A 316 37.69 -5.33 -7.85
N GLY A 317 36.61 -5.42 -7.07
CA GLY A 317 36.30 -4.47 -6.00
C GLY A 317 35.35 -3.35 -6.40
N ASP A 318 35.02 -3.18 -7.68
CA ASP A 318 34.00 -2.23 -8.12
C ASP A 318 32.62 -2.62 -7.55
N ILE A 319 31.85 -1.62 -7.11
CA ILE A 319 30.47 -1.79 -6.66
C ILE A 319 29.55 -1.09 -7.66
N LEU A 320 28.72 -1.87 -8.35
CA LEU A 320 27.64 -1.34 -9.19
C LEU A 320 26.36 -1.24 -8.36
N ILE A 321 25.74 -0.06 -8.36
CA ILE A 321 24.53 0.24 -7.60
C ILE A 321 23.42 0.64 -8.59
N ALA A 322 22.32 -0.10 -8.54
CA ALA A 322 21.04 0.24 -9.16
C ALA A 322 20.05 0.67 -8.06
N TYR A 323 19.21 1.67 -8.33
CA TYR A 323 18.26 2.22 -7.36
C TYR A 323 16.99 2.71 -8.06
N SER A 324 15.86 2.61 -7.37
CA SER A 324 14.61 3.24 -7.77
C SER A 324 14.55 4.70 -7.32
N ASP A 325 13.65 5.47 -7.93
CA ASP A 325 13.43 6.89 -7.66
C ASP A 325 13.01 7.17 -6.21
N GLY A 326 12.34 6.23 -5.53
CA GLY A 326 11.97 6.35 -4.12
C GLY A 326 13.13 6.64 -3.17
N ILE A 327 14.36 6.21 -3.52
CA ILE A 327 15.58 6.56 -2.75
C ILE A 327 15.98 8.03 -2.97
N THR A 328 15.83 8.55 -4.19
CA THR A 328 16.15 9.94 -4.52
C THR A 328 15.11 10.93 -3.98
N GLU A 329 13.83 10.55 -3.94
CA GLU A 329 12.76 11.38 -3.41
C GLU A 329 12.84 11.56 -1.89
N ALA A 330 13.20 10.49 -1.16
CA ALA A 330 13.42 10.54 0.30
C ALA A 330 14.51 11.56 0.68
N ARG A 331 15.51 11.74 -0.19
CA ARG A 331 16.58 12.74 0.00
C ARG A 331 16.08 14.17 -0.26
N ASN A 332 15.14 14.37 -1.18
CA ASN A 332 14.58 15.69 -1.46
C ASN A 332 13.56 16.13 -0.41
N ALA A 333 12.81 15.22 0.21
CA ALA A 333 11.90 15.58 1.31
C ALA A 333 12.64 16.27 2.48
N THR A 334 13.83 15.77 2.82
CA THR A 334 14.69 16.38 3.87
C THR A 334 15.38 17.68 3.42
N ALA A 335 15.55 17.90 2.12
CA ALA A 335 16.07 19.16 1.57
C ALA A 335 14.97 20.23 1.45
N GLN A 336 13.74 19.84 1.10
CA GLN A 336 12.57 20.71 0.98
C GLN A 336 12.15 21.29 2.36
N GLU A 337 12.31 20.51 3.44
CA GLU A 337 12.11 20.99 4.82
C GLU A 337 13.16 22.01 5.30
N ARG A 338 14.35 22.01 4.71
CA ARG A 338 15.40 23.00 5.04
C ARG A 338 15.27 24.31 4.26
N SER A 339 14.53 24.33 3.16
CA SER A 339 14.28 25.56 2.39
C SER A 339 13.02 26.31 2.82
N THR A 340 12.23 25.77 3.75
CA THR A 340 11.00 26.37 4.29
C THR A 340 11.12 26.81 5.76
N ARG A 341 12.35 26.91 6.29
CA ARG A 341 12.64 27.56 7.57
C ARG A 341 13.54 28.77 7.40
#